data_AF-A0A522X4F5-F1
#
_entry.id   AF-A0A522X4F5-F1
#
_cell.length_a   1.000
_cell.length_b   1.000
_cell.length_c   1.000
_cell.angle_alpha   90.00
_cell.angle_beta   90.00
_cell.angle_gamma   90.00
#
_symmetry.space_group_name_H-M   'P 1'
#
loop_
_entity.id
_entity.type
_entity.pdbx_description
1 polymer ?
#
loop_
_entity_poly.entity_id
_entity_poly.type
_entity_poly.pdbx_seq_one_letter_code
_entity_poly.pdbx_strand_id
1 'polypeptide(L)'
;MISRCRLALAAVAGVATAVIAGPVLAQSLSIDLGGNPASATSRIIQLVALTTVLSLAPSILVMVTSFTRFVVVLGFLRQAMGTQQAPPNTVMVSLAIFMTAFVMGPTFEKAWETGIQPVMDG
;
A
#
# COMPACT_ATOMS: atom_id res chain seq x y z
N MET A 1 1.65 -32.44 17.32
CA MET A 1 0.81 -32.71 16.12
C MET A 1 0.04 -31.47 15.64
N ILE A 2 -0.45 -30.61 16.54
CA ILE A 2 -1.21 -29.38 16.23
C ILE A 2 -0.42 -28.28 15.47
N SER A 3 0.90 -28.13 15.70
CA SER A 3 1.72 -27.14 14.98
C SER A 3 1.92 -27.42 13.49
N ARG A 4 1.92 -28.69 13.07
CA ARG A 4 2.07 -29.05 11.65
C ARG A 4 0.81 -28.71 10.85
N CYS A 5 -0.35 -28.74 11.51
CA CYS A 5 -1.65 -28.40 10.92
C CYS A 5 -1.79 -26.88 10.70
N ARG A 6 -1.29 -26.06 11.64
CA ARG A 6 -1.23 -24.58 11.47
C ARG A 6 -0.27 -24.15 10.38
N LEU A 7 0.87 -24.84 10.24
CA LEU A 7 1.84 -24.57 9.17
C LEU A 7 1.26 -24.93 7.79
N ALA A 8 0.52 -26.04 7.71
CA ALA A 8 -0.17 -26.45 6.48
C ALA A 8 -1.28 -25.45 6.09
N LEU A 9 -2.06 -24.95 7.06
CA LEU A 9 -3.10 -23.96 6.79
C LEU A 9 -2.53 -22.62 6.28
N ALA A 10 -1.40 -22.18 6.84
CA ALA A 10 -0.70 -20.98 6.39
C ALA A 10 -0.10 -21.14 4.99
N ALA A 11 0.41 -22.33 4.66
CA ALA A 11 0.92 -22.64 3.32
C ALA A 11 -0.21 -22.64 2.28
N VAL A 12 -1.37 -23.21 2.60
CA VAL A 12 -2.55 -23.20 1.71
C VAL A 12 -3.09 -21.78 1.52
N ALA A 13 -3.09 -20.95 2.57
CA ALA A 13 -3.47 -19.53 2.45
C ALA A 13 -2.48 -18.73 1.58
N GLY A 14 -1.17 -18.98 1.72
CA GLY A 14 -0.14 -18.36 0.88
C GLY A 14 -0.25 -18.74 -0.59
N VAL A 15 -0.56 -20.01 -0.87
CA VAL A 15 -0.84 -20.49 -2.24
C VAL A 15 -2.16 -19.92 -2.77
N ALA A 16 -3.19 -19.79 -1.93
CA ALA A 16 -4.46 -19.16 -2.32
C ALA A 16 -4.27 -17.69 -2.73
N THR A 17 -3.46 -16.91 -2.01
CA THR A 17 -3.13 -15.53 -2.41
C THR A 17 -2.31 -15.44 -3.69
N ALA A 18 -1.52 -16.47 -4.03
CA ALA A 18 -0.81 -16.52 -5.30
C ALA A 18 -1.73 -16.86 -6.49
N VAL A 19 -2.82 -17.59 -6.26
CA VAL A 19 -3.75 -18.04 -7.33
C VAL A 19 -4.77 -16.95 -7.73
N ILE A 20 -5.06 -15.98 -6.85
CA ILE A 20 -5.89 -14.79 -7.20
C ILE A 20 -5.12 -13.69 -7.94
N ALA A 21 -3.81 -13.86 -8.15
CA ALA A 21 -3.07 -13.03 -9.10
C ALA A 21 -3.48 -13.43 -10.52
N GLY A 22 -4.58 -12.85 -11.01
CA GLY A 22 -4.92 -12.90 -12.42
C GLY A 22 -3.76 -12.40 -13.28
N PRO A 23 -3.74 -12.73 -14.59
CA PRO A 23 -2.71 -12.20 -15.47
C PRO A 23 -2.73 -10.68 -15.36
N VAL A 24 -1.65 -10.11 -14.82
CA VAL A 24 -1.36 -8.69 -14.96
C VAL A 24 -1.22 -8.50 -16.46
N LEU A 25 -2.33 -8.11 -17.10
CA LEU A 25 -2.31 -7.57 -18.44
C LEU A 25 -1.34 -6.41 -18.34
N ALA A 26 -0.17 -6.59 -18.96
CA ALA A 26 0.85 -5.58 -19.09
C ALA A 26 0.18 -4.37 -19.72
N GLN A 27 -0.27 -3.43 -18.89
CA GLN A 27 -0.71 -2.14 -19.32
C GLN A 27 0.52 -1.54 -19.99
N SER A 28 0.49 -1.46 -21.31
CA SER A 28 1.49 -0.72 -22.07
C SER A 28 1.30 0.77 -21.73
N LEU A 29 1.75 1.17 -20.54
CA LEU A 29 2.00 2.55 -20.17
C LEU A 29 3.19 3.00 -21.01
N SER A 30 2.91 3.43 -22.24
CA SER A 30 3.89 3.99 -23.16
C SER A 30 4.12 5.45 -22.76
N ILE A 31 4.89 5.66 -21.70
CA ILE A 31 5.52 6.94 -21.42
C ILE A 31 6.66 7.09 -22.45
N ASP A 32 6.41 7.84 -23.52
CA ASP A 32 7.37 8.15 -24.58
C ASP A 32 8.25 9.32 -24.14
N LEU A 33 9.52 9.04 -23.87
CA LEU A 33 10.50 10.02 -23.38
C LEU A 33 11.43 10.54 -24.50
N GLY A 34 11.01 10.43 -25.77
CA GLY A 34 11.71 11.04 -26.91
C GLY A 34 13.09 10.45 -27.17
N GLY A 35 13.15 9.40 -28.01
CA GLY A 35 14.43 8.96 -28.59
C GLY A 35 14.50 7.49 -28.98
N ASN A 36 13.94 7.17 -30.17
CA ASN A 36 14.12 5.94 -30.96
C ASN A 36 13.47 4.63 -30.43
N PRO A 37 12.70 3.89 -31.26
CA PRO A 37 11.89 2.75 -30.83
C PRO A 37 12.66 1.43 -30.59
N ALA A 38 13.93 1.46 -30.18
CA ALA A 38 14.83 0.31 -30.42
C ALA A 38 15.83 -0.05 -29.31
N SER A 39 15.48 0.02 -28.02
CA SER A 39 16.16 -0.90 -27.10
C SER A 39 15.21 -1.45 -26.05
N ALA A 40 15.04 -2.77 -26.06
CA ALA A 40 14.39 -3.50 -24.96
C ALA A 40 14.98 -3.08 -23.61
N THR A 41 16.27 -2.71 -23.58
CA THR A 41 16.98 -2.15 -22.44
C THR A 41 16.33 -0.88 -21.87
N SER A 42 15.98 0.12 -22.70
CA SER A 42 15.30 1.34 -22.24
C SER A 42 13.95 1.06 -21.59
N ARG A 43 13.16 0.16 -22.19
CA ARG A 43 11.86 -0.28 -21.63
C ARG A 43 12.03 -1.08 -20.35
N ILE A 44 13.04 -1.94 -20.25
CA ILE A 44 13.37 -2.69 -19.02
C ILE A 44 13.74 -1.71 -17.90
N ILE A 45 14.62 -0.73 -18.17
CA ILE A 45 15.02 0.27 -17.18
C ILE A 45 13.81 1.09 -16.72
N GLN A 46 12.94 1.50 -17.64
CA GLN A 46 11.71 2.23 -17.33
C GLN A 46 10.75 1.41 -16.46
N LEU A 47 10.54 0.13 -16.78
CA LEU A 47 9.70 -0.76 -15.96
C LEU A 47 10.30 -0.98 -14.57
N VAL A 48 11.61 -1.16 -14.48
CA VAL A 48 12.32 -1.26 -13.19
C VAL A 48 12.15 0.02 -12.38
N ALA A 49 12.33 1.19 -12.99
CA ALA A 49 12.13 2.48 -12.32
C ALA A 49 10.68 2.66 -11.83
N LEU A 50 9.68 2.34 -12.66
CA LEU A 50 8.26 2.48 -12.33
C LEU A 50 7.85 1.54 -11.19
N THR A 51 8.24 0.27 -11.27
CA THR A 51 7.95 -0.72 -10.21
C THR A 51 8.62 -0.35 -8.89
N THR A 52 9.82 0.23 -8.93
CA THR A 52 10.53 0.72 -7.74
C THR A 52 9.75 1.85 -7.07
N VAL A 53 9.34 2.86 -7.84
CA VAL A 53 8.54 3.98 -7.32
C VAL A 53 7.19 3.49 -6.78
N LEU A 54 6.51 2.61 -7.50
CA LEU A 54 5.20 2.09 -7.10
C LEU A 54 5.27 1.22 -5.83
N SER A 55 6.38 0.53 -5.60
CA SER A 55 6.60 -0.26 -4.38
C SER A 55 6.85 0.62 -3.15
N LEU A 56 7.49 1.78 -3.32
CA LEU A 56 7.74 2.77 -2.27
C LEU A 56 6.52 3.67 -2.01
N ALA A 57 5.69 3.91 -3.01
CA ALA A 57 4.50 4.75 -2.90
C ALA A 57 3.58 4.41 -1.70
N PRO A 58 3.17 3.14 -1.46
CA PRO A 58 2.28 2.82 -0.35
C PRO A 58 2.92 3.05 1.02
N SER A 59 4.23 2.81 1.18
CA SER A 59 4.90 3.03 2.46
C SER A 59 5.05 4.51 2.79
N ILE A 60 5.40 5.33 1.78
CA ILE A 60 5.47 6.79 1.92
C ILE A 60 4.10 7.37 2.25
N LEU A 61 3.04 6.91 1.58
CA LEU A 61 1.66 7.33 1.87
C LEU A 61 1.33 7.09 3.36
N VAL A 62 1.63 5.90 3.87
CA VAL A 62 1.39 5.57 5.27
C VAL A 62 2.22 6.44 6.23
N MET A 63 3.45 6.80 5.87
CA MET A 63 4.32 7.66 6.69
C MET A 63 3.91 9.14 6.70
N VAL A 64 3.45 9.67 5.57
CA VAL A 64 3.09 11.09 5.40
C VAL A 64 1.67 11.40 5.93
N THR A 65 0.84 10.38 6.14
CA THR A 65 -0.53 10.53 6.63
C THR A 65 -0.64 10.39 8.15
N SER A 66 -1.86 10.60 8.68
CA SER A 66 -2.16 10.45 10.12
C SER A 66 -2.09 9.00 10.64
N PHE A 67 -1.83 8.01 9.78
CA PHE A 67 -1.79 6.59 10.16
C PHE A 67 -0.82 6.33 11.31
N THR A 68 0.42 6.82 11.20
CA THR A 68 1.47 6.62 12.22
C THR A 68 1.01 7.12 13.59
N ARG A 69 0.30 8.26 13.63
CA ARG A 69 -0.22 8.82 14.87
C ARG A 69 -1.31 7.94 15.49
N PHE A 70 -2.24 7.45 14.68
CA PHE A 70 -3.30 6.56 15.17
C PHE A 70 -2.74 5.23 15.69
N VAL A 71 -1.80 4.59 14.99
CA VAL A 71 -1.18 3.34 15.45
C VAL A 71 -0.45 3.53 16.78
N VAL A 72 0.30 4.62 16.95
CA VAL A 72 1.03 4.90 18.19
C VAL A 72 0.07 5.14 19.36
N VAL A 73 -0.98 5.96 19.16
CA VAL A 73 -1.96 6.25 20.22
C VAL A 73 -2.74 5.00 20.62
N LEU A 74 -3.21 4.22 19.65
CA LEU A 74 -3.88 2.94 19.91
C LEU A 74 -2.93 1.93 20.57
N GLY A 75 -1.65 1.94 20.21
CA GLY A 75 -0.61 1.13 20.83
C GLY A 75 -0.36 1.48 22.30
N PHE A 76 -0.34 2.77 22.64
CA PHE A 76 -0.28 3.20 24.04
C PHE A 76 -1.55 2.83 24.81
N LEU A 77 -2.73 2.93 24.18
CA LEU A 77 -3.98 2.51 24.80
C LEU A 77 -3.96 1.01 25.14
N ARG A 78 -3.43 0.17 24.23
CA ARG A 78 -3.25 -1.27 24.48
C ARG A 78 -2.35 -1.53 25.68
N GLN A 79 -1.23 -0.82 25.79
CA GLN A 79 -0.32 -0.97 26.93
C GLN A 79 -0.99 -0.53 28.25
N ALA A 80 -1.79 0.53 28.20
CA ALA A 80 -2.50 1.06 29.36
C ALA A 80 -3.59 0.11 29.89
N MET A 81 -4.19 -0.72 29.04
CA MET A 81 -5.22 -1.69 29.45
C MET A 81 -4.67 -2.88 30.25
N GLY A 82 -3.35 -3.08 30.32
CA GLY A 82 -2.72 -4.13 31.15
C GLY A 82 -3.02 -5.57 30.72
N THR A 83 -3.80 -5.79 29.65
CA THR A 83 -4.15 -7.11 29.14
C THR A 83 -3.14 -7.58 28.09
N GLN A 84 -2.59 -8.78 28.26
CA GLN A 84 -1.46 -9.29 27.46
C GLN A 84 -1.76 -9.51 25.97
N GLN A 85 -3.01 -9.77 25.57
CA GLN A 85 -3.32 -10.18 24.19
C GLN A 85 -4.53 -9.49 23.54
N ALA A 86 -5.22 -8.60 24.27
CA ALA A 86 -6.27 -7.78 23.69
C ALA A 86 -5.76 -6.34 23.49
N PRO A 87 -6.07 -5.66 22.37
CA PRO A 87 -6.45 -6.17 21.04
C PRO A 87 -5.22 -6.61 20.19
N PRO A 88 -5.37 -7.56 19.25
CA PRO A 88 -4.26 -8.04 18.42
C PRO A 88 -3.76 -6.96 17.45
N ASN A 89 -2.48 -7.03 17.06
CA ASN A 89 -1.85 -6.04 16.19
C ASN A 89 -2.58 -5.82 14.86
N THR A 90 -3.14 -6.87 14.27
CA THR A 90 -3.92 -6.79 13.02
C THR A 90 -5.17 -5.91 13.17
N VAL A 91 -5.84 -5.96 14.32
CA VAL A 91 -7.03 -5.14 14.59
C VAL A 91 -6.64 -3.68 14.82
N MET A 92 -5.53 -3.42 15.49
CA MET A 92 -5.05 -2.03 15.67
C MET A 92 -4.69 -1.39 14.33
N VAL A 93 -4.02 -2.14 13.45
CA VAL A 93 -3.65 -1.66 12.11
C VAL A 93 -4.89 -1.44 11.26
N SER A 94 -5.87 -2.34 11.26
CA SER A 94 -7.09 -2.16 10.47
C SER A 94 -7.92 -0.97 10.95
N LEU A 95 -8.05 -0.76 12.26
CA LEU A 95 -8.67 0.45 12.82
C LEU A 95 -7.91 1.70 12.40
N ALA A 96 -6.58 1.69 12.46
CA ALA A 96 -5.77 2.84 12.10
C ALA A 96 -5.92 3.22 10.62
N ILE A 97 -6.01 2.26 9.70
CA ILE A 97 -6.27 2.51 8.27
C ILE A 97 -7.66 3.14 8.09
N PHE A 98 -8.69 2.59 8.72
CA PHE A 98 -10.05 3.13 8.63
C PHE A 98 -10.16 4.56 9.18
N MET A 99 -9.56 4.81 10.35
CA MET A 99 -9.55 6.14 10.96
C MET A 99 -8.77 7.15 10.10
N THR A 100 -7.66 6.70 9.49
CA THR A 100 -6.89 7.55 8.57
C THR A 100 -7.70 7.91 7.34
N ALA A 101 -8.36 6.94 6.70
CA ALA A 101 -9.21 7.19 5.54
C ALA A 101 -10.33 8.19 5.86
N PHE A 102 -10.99 8.03 7.02
CA PHE A 102 -12.05 8.93 7.47
C PHE A 102 -11.56 10.36 7.70
N VAL A 103 -10.43 10.53 8.38
CA VAL A 103 -9.90 11.86 8.74
C VAL A 103 -9.20 12.56 7.56
N MET A 104 -8.63 11.80 6.61
CA MET A 104 -7.86 12.36 5.49
C MET A 104 -8.70 12.74 4.27
N GLY A 105 -10.00 12.43 4.23
CA GLY A 105 -10.91 12.83 3.14
C GLY A 105 -10.70 14.26 2.61
N PRO A 106 -10.80 15.31 3.43
CA PRO A 106 -10.64 16.70 2.95
C PRO A 106 -9.22 17.04 2.49
N THR A 107 -8.21 16.32 2.99
CA THR A 107 -6.82 16.52 2.54
C THR A 107 -6.64 15.99 1.12
N PHE A 108 -7.29 14.86 0.78
CA PHE A 108 -7.27 14.34 -0.58
C PHE A 108 -8.02 15.24 -1.56
N GLU A 109 -9.17 15.80 -1.16
CA GLU A 109 -9.90 16.79 -1.97
C GLU A 109 -9.06 18.04 -2.25
N LYS A 110 -8.45 18.63 -1.21
CA LYS A 110 -7.55 19.79 -1.40
C LYS A 110 -6.35 19.47 -2.29
N ALA A 111 -5.78 18.28 -2.16
CA ALA A 111 -4.66 17.84 -3.00
C ALA A 111 -5.08 17.70 -4.47
N TRP A 112 -6.32 17.25 -4.72
CA TRP A 112 -6.88 17.19 -6.07
C TRP A 112 -7.09 18.59 -6.67
N GLU A 113 -7.78 19.47 -5.93
CA GLU A 113 -8.11 20.84 -6.36
C GLU A 113 -6.87 21.71 -6.59
N THR A 114 -5.86 21.59 -5.72
CA THR A 114 -4.65 22.44 -5.81
C THR A 114 -3.58 21.84 -6.71
N GLY A 115 -3.56 20.51 -6.89
CA GLY A 115 -2.49 19.79 -7.57
C GLY A 115 -2.83 19.38 -9.00
N ILE A 116 -3.89 18.58 -9.16
CA ILE A 116 -4.21 17.94 -10.45
C ILE A 116 -5.10 18.83 -11.30
N GLN A 117 -6.12 19.43 -10.69
CA GLN A 117 -7.08 20.28 -11.39
C GLN A 117 -6.44 21.43 -12.21
N PRO A 118 -5.49 22.23 -11.69
CA PRO A 118 -4.89 23.32 -12.47
C PRO A 118 -4.01 22.85 -13.63
N VAL A 119 -3.50 21.60 -13.60
CA VAL A 119 -2.69 21.03 -14.69
C VAL A 119 -3.58 20.46 -15.80
N MET A 120 -4.85 20.17 -15.50
CA MET A 120 -5.83 19.70 -16.48
C MET A 120 -6.64 20.83 -17.13
N ASP A 121 -6.91 21.90 -16.37
CA ASP A 121 -7.75 23.03 -16.82
C ASP A 121 -6.93 24.15 -17.52
N GLY A 122 -5.60 24.04 -17.56
CA GLY A 122 -4.68 24.97 -18.24
C GLY A 122 -3.91 24.30 -19.36
#